data_AF-N6TV74-F1
#
_entry.id   AF-N6TV74-F1
#
_cell.length_a   1.000
_cell.length_b   1.000
_cell.length_c   1.000
_cell.angle_alpha   90.00
_cell.angle_beta   90.00
_cell.angle_gamma   90.00
#
_symmetry.space_group_name_H-M   'P 1'
#
loop_
_entity.id
_entity.type
_entity.pdbx_description
1 polymer ?
#
loop_
_entity_poly.entity_id
_entity_poly.type
_entity_poly.pdbx_seq_one_letter_code
_entity_poly.pdbx_strand_id
1 'polypeptide(L)' 'EFLADLTGRNKIANAKHNILAYRIGSDKFKIIEGFDSDGEKRGAEPVMHLLRVLDLTNVAVVVTR' A
#
# COMPACT_ATOMS: atom_id res chain seq x y z
N GLU A 1 1.37 8.13 11.94
CA GLU A 1 2.03 7.26 12.94
C GLU A 1 2.09 5.79 12.52
N PHE A 2 0.97 5.11 12.18
CA PHE A 2 0.97 3.66 11.89
C PHE A 2 1.97 3.18 10.80
N LEU A 3 2.07 3.88 9.66
CA LEU A 3 3.02 3.50 8.60
C LEU A 3 4.49 3.67 9.03
N ALA A 4 4.79 4.71 9.82
CA ALA A 4 6.13 4.92 10.38
C ALA A 4 6.49 3.85 11.40
N ASP A 5 5.49 3.36 12.14
CA ASP A 5 5.66 2.28 13.11
C ASP A 5 5.90 0.92 12.42
N LEU A 6 5.30 0.69 11.24
CA LEU A 6 5.61 -0.48 10.40
C LEU A 6 7.03 -0.39 9.83
N THR A 7 7.43 0.74 9.27
CA THR A 7 8.76 0.89 8.67
C THR A 7 9.89 0.88 9.70
N GLY A 8 9.61 1.23 10.96
CA GLY A 8 10.56 1.11 12.07
C GLY A 8 10.86 -0.34 12.52
N ARG A 9 10.10 -1.34 12.05
CA ARG A 9 10.34 -2.74 12.40
C ARG A 9 11.48 -3.31 11.57
N ASN A 10 12.45 -3.95 12.23
CA ASN A 10 13.67 -4.51 11.61
C ASN A 10 13.45 -5.34 10.34
N LYS A 11 12.33 -6.05 10.20
CA LYS A 11 12.05 -6.87 9.01
C LYS A 11 11.63 -6.04 7.80
N ILE A 12 10.93 -4.93 8.03
CA ILE A 12 10.42 -4.04 6.99
C ILE A 12 11.49 -2.99 6.67
N ALA A 13 12.18 -2.46 7.68
CA ALA A 13 13.28 -1.51 7.52
C ALA A 13 14.45 -2.06 6.67
N ASN A 14 14.79 -3.33 6.84
CA ASN A 14 15.91 -3.97 6.15
C ASN A 14 15.52 -4.64 4.83
N ALA A 15 14.25 -4.56 4.44
CA ALA A 15 13.80 -5.10 3.17
C ALA A 15 14.33 -4.27 2.01
N LYS A 16 14.54 -4.92 0.87
CA LYS A 16 15.09 -4.27 -0.31
C LYS A 16 14.08 -3.33 -0.96
N HIS A 17 12.80 -3.72 -0.91
CA HIS A 17 11.68 -2.93 -1.44
C HIS A 17 10.45 -3.10 -0.53
N ASN A 18 9.82 -1.97 -0.18
CA ASN A 18 8.57 -1.92 0.57
C ASN A 18 7.47 -1.23 -0.25
N ILE A 19 6.63 -2.05 -0.86
CA ILE A 19 5.56 -1.58 -1.73
C ILE A 19 4.33 -1.27 -0.90
N LEU A 20 3.79 -0.07 -1.05
CA LEU A 20 2.58 0.39 -0.37
C LEU A 20 1.46 0.60 -1.41
N ALA A 21 0.25 0.15 -1.10
CA ALA A 21 -0.95 0.54 -1.84
C ALA A 21 -2.10 0.75 -0.86
N TYR A 22 -2.88 1.81 -1.04
CA TYR A 22 -3.99 2.12 -0.15
C TYR A 22 -5.18 2.73 -0.88
N ARG A 23 -6.37 2.48 -0.32
CA ARG A 23 -7.63 3.13 -0.70
C ARG A 23 -8.33 3.54 0.58
N ILE A 24 -8.51 4.84 0.80
CA ILE A 24 -9.12 5.40 2.01
C ILE A 24 -10.26 6.31 1.58
N GLY A 25 -11.44 6.10 2.14
CA GLY A 25 -12.62 6.89 1.79
C GLY A 25 -13.60 6.98 2.93
N SER A 26 -14.17 8.17 3.12
CA SER A 26 -15.26 8.37 4.08
C SER A 26 -16.61 7.90 3.52
N ASP A 27 -16.77 7.95 2.19
CA ASP A 27 -17.98 7.58 1.45
C ASP A 27 -17.57 7.01 0.07
N LYS A 28 -18.47 6.23 -0.57
CA LYS A 28 -18.22 5.61 -1.89
C LYS A 28 -17.77 6.59 -2.98
N PHE A 29 -18.10 7.87 -2.86
CA PHE A 29 -17.82 8.90 -3.86
C PHE A 29 -16.54 9.69 -3.59
N LYS A 30 -15.89 9.49 -2.44
CA LYS A 30 -14.66 10.20 -2.05
C LYS A 30 -13.63 9.18 -1.56
N ILE A 31 -13.03 8.49 -2.52
CA ILE A 31 -11.94 7.54 -2.28
C ILE A 31 -10.64 8.22 -2.70
N ILE A 32 -9.74 8.41 -1.74
CA ILE A 32 -8.35 8.76 -1.98
C ILE A 32 -7.61 7.45 -2.14
N GLU A 33 -6.87 7.32 -3.23
CA GLU A 33 -6.11 6.13 -3.51
C GLU A 33 -4.71 6.47 -4.01
N GLY A 34 -3.76 5.59 -3.70
CA GLY A 34 -2.36 5.83 -4.02
C GLY A 34 -1.53 4.58 -3.80
N PHE A 35 -0.37 4.55 -4.45
CA PHE A 35 0.60 3.49 -4.28
C PHE A 35 2.03 4.04 -4.38
N ASP A 36 2.96 3.34 -3.74
CA ASP A 36 4.40 3.55 -3.82
C ASP A 36 5.06 2.19 -4.07
N SER A 37 5.93 2.12 -5.07
CA SER A 37 6.63 0.89 -5.43
C SER A 37 8.02 0.77 -4.84
N ASP A 38 8.53 1.81 -4.16
CA ASP A 38 9.87 1.82 -3.55
C ASP A 38 10.96 1.31 -4.51
N GLY A 39 10.90 1.80 -5.76
CA GLY A 39 11.83 1.45 -6.84
C GLY A 39 11.58 0.10 -7.53
N GLU A 40 10.61 -0.70 -7.06
CA GLU A 40 10.26 -1.96 -7.72
C GLU A 40 9.38 -1.70 -8.95
N LYS A 41 9.82 -2.13 -10.13
CA LYS A 41 9.19 -1.75 -11.42
C LYS A 41 7.77 -2.27 -11.64
N ARG A 42 7.31 -3.28 -10.89
CA ARG A 42 6.09 -4.05 -11.22
C ARG A 42 5.18 -4.43 -10.06
N GLY A 43 5.51 -4.08 -8.82
CA GLY A 43 4.76 -4.63 -7.69
C GLY A 43 3.59 -3.78 -7.20
N ALA A 44 3.60 -2.46 -7.40
CA ALA A 44 2.57 -1.59 -6.83
C ALA A 44 1.26 -1.54 -7.64
N GLU A 45 1.36 -1.49 -8.96
CA GLU A 45 0.20 -1.41 -9.86
C GLU A 45 -0.71 -2.65 -9.79
N PRO A 46 -0.19 -3.90 -9.75
CA PRO A 46 -1.05 -5.09 -9.57
C PRO A 46 -1.78 -5.12 -8.23
N VAL A 47 -1.13 -4.68 -7.15
CA VAL A 47 -1.77 -4.61 -5.81
C VAL A 47 -2.90 -3.58 -5.85
N MET A 48 -2.64 -2.42 -6.44
CA MET A 48 -3.66 -1.38 -6.59
C MET A 48 -4.84 -1.84 -7.47
N HIS A 49 -4.56 -2.55 -8.56
CA HIS A 49 -5.59 -3.15 -9.40
C HIS A 49 -6.47 -4.13 -8.59
N LEU A 50 -5.85 -4.98 -7.76
CA LEU A 50 -6.58 -5.92 -6.91
C LEU A 50 -7.51 -5.19 -5.93
N LEU A 51 -7.02 -4.13 -5.26
CA LEU A 51 -7.83 -3.33 -4.34
C LEU A 51 -9.03 -2.67 -5.03
N ARG A 52 -8.90 -2.28 -6.30
CA ARG A 52 -10.00 -1.74 -7.11
C ARG A 52 -11.00 -2.81 -7.52
N VAL A 53 -10.53 -3.95 -8.03
CA VAL A 53 -11.40 -5.05 -8.49
C VAL A 53 -12.22 -5.65 -7.34
N LEU A 54 -11.63 -5.74 -6.15
CA LEU A 54 -12.30 -6.23 -4.94
C LEU A 54 -13.15 -5.14 -4.22
N ASP A 55 -13.19 -3.93 -4.76
CA ASP A 55 -13.83 -2.74 -4.17
C ASP A 55 -13.50 -2.51 -2.67
N LEU A 56 -12.25 -2.79 -2.30
CA LEU A 56 -11.78 -2.61 -0.93
C LEU A 56 -11.50 -1.14 -0.65
N THR A 57 -12.06 -0.62 0.44
CA THR A 57 -11.89 0.75 0.92
C THR A 57 -11.54 0.74 2.41
N ASN A 58 -10.83 1.77 2.86
CA ASN A 58 -10.25 1.87 4.20
C ASN A 58 -9.25 0.75 4.53
N VAL A 59 -8.47 0.36 3.51
CA VAL A 59 -7.42 -0.66 3.61
C VAL A 59 -6.11 -0.11 3.04
N ALA A 60 -5.01 -0.44 3.71
CA ALA A 60 -3.65 -0.24 3.23
C ALA A 60 -2.93 -1.60 3.23
N VAL A 61 -2.20 -1.89 2.16
CA VAL A 61 -1.43 -3.11 1.97
C VAL A 61 0.03 -2.75 1.82
N VAL A 62 0.89 -3.44 2.57
CA VAL A 62 2.35 -3.34 2.47
C VAL A 62 2.89 -4.69 2.03
N VAL A 63 3.64 -4.71 0.94
CA VAL A 63 4.34 -5.90 0.43
C VAL A 63 5.84 -5.65 0.55
N THR A 64 6.49 -6.47 1.36
CA THR A 64 7.90 -6.35 1.71
C THR A 64 8.70 -7.47 1.03
N ARG A 65 9.82 -7.12 0.38
CA ARG A 65 10.73 -8.06 -0.28
C ARG A 65 12.13 -8.09 0.35
#